data_AF-A0A6M3L8A9-F1
#
_entry.id   AF-A0A6M3L8A9-F1
#
_cell.length_a   1.000
_cell.length_b   1.000
_cell.length_c   1.000
_cell.angle_alpha   90.00
_cell.angle_beta   90.00
_cell.angle_gamma   90.00
#
_symmetry.space_group_name_H-M   'P 1'
#
loop_
_entity.id
_entity.type
_entity.pdbx_description
1 polymer ?
#
loop_
_entity_poly.entity_id
_entity_poly.type
_entity_poly.pdbx_seq_one_letter_code
_entity_poly.pdbx_strand_id
1 'polypeptide(L)'
;MDTKQLTILTGNIGSGKSLTAAKLAKMGHVVVNGDSITSMVGGGEYGIYDKAKRDIYHAAEFAIIETAFVNGFSVVIDRTNMKVSDRARYIDVGKKHGAYIHSYDWGRGNEKSLARRLNKPNGVPAETWKSVHAFMMNSYEPVSLDEGFNSKESGPKDYTFYAFDFDGTIVENNFPEIGIIIEPTVEKMRGLWVDLRKIIIVWTCRSGDYANQAKAFMLKNNIPFDFINENPLFEMGSRKIFAHKYYDDRNAKNF
;
A
#
# COMPACT_ATOMS: atom_id res chain seq x y z
N MET A 1 7.38 22.10 -13.73
CA MET A 1 6.83 20.73 -13.64
C MET A 1 7.00 20.29 -12.19
N ASP A 2 5.97 19.73 -11.56
CA ASP A 2 6.14 19.14 -10.23
C ASP A 2 7.24 18.09 -10.28
N THR A 3 8.24 18.23 -9.41
CA THR A 3 9.34 17.28 -9.28
C THR A 3 8.77 15.89 -9.02
N LYS A 4 9.06 14.95 -9.92
CA LYS A 4 8.59 13.56 -9.76
C LYS A 4 9.31 12.89 -8.61
N GLN A 5 8.63 12.01 -7.90
CA GLN A 5 9.18 11.33 -6.74
C GLN A 5 9.47 9.86 -7.07
N LEU A 6 10.64 9.37 -6.66
CA LEU A 6 10.95 7.96 -6.53
C LEU A 6 10.87 7.57 -5.05
N THR A 7 9.89 6.77 -4.68
CA THR A 7 9.75 6.24 -3.32
C THR A 7 10.27 4.82 -3.26
N ILE A 8 11.29 4.56 -2.44
CA ILE A 8 11.82 3.21 -2.21
C ILE A 8 11.31 2.71 -0.86
N LEU A 9 10.54 1.61 -0.86
CA LEU A 9 10.06 1.00 0.38
C LEU A 9 11.11 0.01 0.89
N THR A 10 11.52 0.14 2.15
CA THR A 10 12.53 -0.72 2.77
C THR A 10 11.96 -1.45 3.98
N GLY A 11 12.16 -2.77 4.05
CA GLY A 11 11.80 -3.56 5.23
C GLY A 11 11.42 -5.00 4.92
N ASN A 12 11.42 -5.81 5.96
CA ASN A 12 11.24 -7.26 5.88
C ASN A 12 9.80 -7.66 5.43
N ILE A 13 9.58 -8.94 5.12
CA ILE A 13 8.26 -9.50 4.79
C ILE A 13 7.24 -9.19 5.90
N GLY A 14 6.00 -8.90 5.49
CA GLY A 14 4.92 -8.60 6.44
C GLY A 14 5.13 -7.31 7.25
N SER A 15 6.06 -6.43 6.87
CA SER A 15 6.31 -5.18 7.59
C SER A 15 5.20 -4.12 7.45
N GLY A 16 4.43 -4.18 6.35
CA GLY A 16 3.38 -3.20 6.02
C GLY A 16 3.62 -2.39 4.75
N LYS A 17 4.76 -2.58 4.07
CA LYS A 17 5.13 -1.88 2.82
C LYS A 17 4.01 -1.85 1.79
N SER A 18 3.44 -3.00 1.45
CA SER A 18 2.42 -3.10 0.39
C SER A 18 1.13 -2.34 0.72
N LEU A 19 0.83 -2.07 2.00
CA LEU A 19 -0.28 -1.18 2.36
C LEU A 19 0.02 0.27 1.95
N THR A 20 1.24 0.74 2.21
CA THR A 20 1.72 2.05 1.74
C THR A 20 1.80 2.10 0.21
N ALA A 21 2.31 1.06 -0.44
CA ALA A 21 2.35 0.98 -1.90
C ALA A 21 0.94 1.08 -2.51
N ALA A 22 -0.02 0.31 -2.00
CA ALA A 22 -1.40 0.34 -2.47
C ALA A 22 -2.06 1.70 -2.28
N LYS A 23 -1.81 2.38 -1.15
CA LYS A 23 -2.33 3.73 -0.92
C LYS A 23 -1.71 4.76 -1.87
N LEU A 24 -0.40 4.71 -2.08
CA LEU A 24 0.29 5.58 -3.05
C LEU A 24 -0.17 5.33 -4.50
N ALA A 25 -0.48 4.07 -4.86
CA ALA A 25 -1.06 3.74 -6.16
C ALA A 25 -2.40 4.48 -6.38
N LYS A 26 -3.25 4.50 -5.37
CA LYS A 26 -4.53 5.24 -5.41
C LYS A 26 -4.34 6.75 -5.47
N MET A 27 -3.20 7.25 -4.97
CA MET A 27 -2.78 8.65 -5.12
C MET A 27 -2.15 8.96 -6.50
N GLY A 28 -2.17 7.99 -7.43
CA GLY A 28 -1.70 8.18 -8.80
C GLY A 28 -0.22 7.84 -9.03
N HIS A 29 0.47 7.25 -8.05
CA HIS A 29 1.82 6.74 -8.26
C HIS A 29 1.82 5.41 -9.02
N VAL A 30 2.84 5.18 -9.84
CA VAL A 30 3.09 3.86 -10.46
C VAL A 30 3.84 2.98 -9.46
N VAL A 31 3.28 1.83 -9.11
CA VAL A 31 3.94 0.87 -8.21
C VAL A 31 4.64 -0.21 -9.03
N VAL A 32 5.94 -0.37 -8.79
CA VAL A 32 6.77 -1.44 -9.31
C VAL A 32 6.94 -2.49 -8.21
N ASN A 33 6.12 -3.55 -8.27
CA ASN A 33 6.13 -4.62 -7.29
C ASN A 33 6.98 -5.81 -7.77
N GLY A 34 8.06 -6.09 -7.04
CA GLY A 34 9.02 -7.13 -7.43
C GLY A 34 8.46 -8.55 -7.36
N ASP A 35 7.55 -8.83 -6.42
CA ASP A 35 6.93 -10.15 -6.30
C ASP A 35 5.99 -10.43 -7.49
N SER A 36 5.21 -9.44 -7.93
CA SER A 36 4.34 -9.54 -9.10
C SER A 36 5.13 -9.79 -10.38
N ILE A 37 6.25 -9.09 -10.58
CA ILE A 37 7.14 -9.30 -11.73
C ILE A 37 7.75 -10.70 -11.68
N THR A 38 8.21 -11.12 -10.50
CA THR A 38 8.78 -12.46 -10.30
C THR A 38 7.75 -13.55 -10.61
N SER A 39 6.52 -13.38 -10.11
CA SER A 39 5.40 -14.30 -10.36
C SER A 39 5.01 -14.33 -11.84
N MET A 40 4.92 -13.18 -12.52
CA MET A 40 4.62 -13.10 -13.95
C MET A 40 5.64 -13.88 -14.80
N VAL A 41 6.93 -13.66 -14.55
CA VAL A 41 8.01 -14.37 -15.24
C VAL A 41 8.04 -15.87 -14.85
N GLY A 42 7.58 -16.20 -13.66
CA GLY A 42 7.44 -17.58 -13.15
C GLY A 42 6.16 -18.30 -13.58
N GLY A 43 5.33 -17.74 -14.46
CA GLY A 43 4.09 -18.39 -14.92
C GLY A 43 2.94 -18.32 -13.91
N GLY A 44 2.93 -17.33 -13.02
CA GLY A 44 1.90 -17.10 -12.00
C GLY A 44 2.25 -17.66 -10.62
N GLU A 45 3.38 -18.37 -10.47
CA GLU A 45 3.79 -18.94 -9.18
C GLU A 45 4.37 -17.86 -8.25
N TYR A 46 3.74 -17.65 -7.08
CA TYR A 46 4.19 -16.68 -6.09
C TYR A 46 5.32 -17.24 -5.22
N GLY A 47 6.31 -16.41 -4.90
CA GLY A 47 7.37 -16.74 -3.92
C GLY A 47 8.57 -17.50 -4.47
N ILE A 48 8.65 -17.70 -5.78
CA ILE A 48 9.77 -18.40 -6.43
C ILE A 48 10.69 -17.36 -7.09
N TYR A 49 11.70 -16.90 -6.35
CA TYR A 49 12.75 -16.07 -6.93
C TYR A 49 13.83 -16.96 -7.54
N ASP A 50 14.01 -16.86 -8.86
CA ASP A 50 15.05 -17.58 -9.59
C ASP A 50 16.23 -16.65 -9.89
N LYS A 51 17.37 -16.89 -9.24
CA LYS A 51 18.58 -16.08 -9.41
C LYS A 51 19.08 -16.09 -10.87
N ALA A 52 18.83 -17.15 -11.63
CA ALA A 52 19.21 -17.21 -13.05
C ALA A 52 18.38 -16.24 -13.91
N LYS A 53 17.19 -15.84 -13.45
CA LYS A 53 16.29 -14.89 -14.12
C LYS A 53 16.40 -13.46 -13.58
N ARG A 54 17.36 -13.19 -12.68
CA ARG A 54 17.54 -11.87 -12.04
C ARG A 54 17.53 -10.72 -13.03
N ASP A 55 18.28 -10.87 -14.12
CA ASP A 55 18.47 -9.78 -15.08
C ASP A 55 17.18 -9.51 -15.87
N ILE A 56 16.32 -10.52 -16.05
CA ILE A 56 14.97 -10.37 -16.63
C ILE A 56 14.08 -9.57 -15.68
N TYR A 57 14.10 -9.89 -14.38
CA TYR A 57 13.31 -9.15 -13.38
C TYR A 57 13.73 -7.68 -13.36
N HIS A 58 15.04 -7.41 -13.33
CA HIS A 58 15.56 -6.05 -13.33
C HIS A 58 15.19 -5.31 -14.61
N ALA A 59 15.32 -5.94 -15.79
CA ALA A 59 14.94 -5.32 -17.06
C ALA A 59 13.46 -4.90 -17.08
N ALA A 60 12.56 -5.76 -16.60
CA ALA A 60 11.14 -5.44 -16.49
C ALA A 60 10.88 -4.27 -15.54
N GLU A 61 11.53 -4.25 -14.37
CA GLU A 61 11.43 -3.14 -13.42
C GLU A 61 11.88 -1.82 -14.01
N PHE A 62 13.08 -1.77 -14.59
CA PHE A 62 13.62 -0.54 -15.14
C PHE A 62 12.80 -0.02 -16.31
N ALA A 63 12.31 -0.90 -17.19
CA ALA A 63 11.43 -0.47 -18.27
C ALA A 63 10.17 0.24 -17.74
N ILE A 64 9.56 -0.27 -16.67
CA ILE A 64 8.39 0.36 -16.04
C ILE A 64 8.78 1.69 -15.38
N ILE A 65 9.88 1.72 -14.62
CA ILE A 65 10.35 2.92 -13.91
C ILE A 65 10.64 4.06 -14.90
N GLU A 66 11.44 3.78 -15.94
CA GLU A 66 11.83 4.80 -16.93
C GLU A 66 10.61 5.30 -17.71
N THR A 67 9.74 4.38 -18.16
CA THR A 67 8.52 4.75 -18.88
C THR A 67 7.60 5.60 -18.00
N ALA A 68 7.44 5.25 -16.72
CA ALA A 68 6.63 6.03 -15.79
C ALA A 68 7.16 7.45 -15.63
N PHE A 69 8.48 7.64 -15.44
CA PHE A 69 9.08 8.97 -15.34
C PHE A 69 8.95 9.78 -16.63
N VAL A 70 9.18 9.17 -17.80
CA VAL A 70 8.99 9.84 -19.10
C VAL A 70 7.56 10.33 -19.28
N ASN A 71 6.57 9.59 -18.76
CA ASN A 71 5.16 9.97 -18.81
C ASN A 71 4.72 10.83 -17.60
N GLY A 72 5.66 11.30 -16.78
CA GLY A 72 5.39 12.24 -15.71
C GLY A 72 4.72 11.63 -14.48
N PHE A 73 4.88 10.33 -14.24
CA PHE A 73 4.41 9.68 -13.01
C PHE A 73 5.51 9.67 -11.93
N SER A 74 5.09 9.74 -10.68
CA SER A 74 5.92 9.35 -9.53
C SER A 74 5.89 7.82 -9.39
N VAL A 75 6.99 7.24 -8.90
CA VAL A 75 7.19 5.79 -8.88
C VAL A 75 7.41 5.31 -7.45
N VAL A 76 6.87 4.13 -7.12
CA VAL A 76 7.09 3.44 -5.85
C VAL A 76 7.72 2.07 -6.12
N ILE A 77 8.84 1.77 -5.46
CA ILE A 77 9.48 0.46 -5.51
C ILE A 77 9.00 -0.38 -4.33
N ASP A 78 8.09 -1.31 -4.58
CA ASP A 78 7.59 -2.27 -3.56
C ASP A 78 8.40 -3.57 -3.65
N ARG A 79 9.56 -3.53 -3.00
CA ARG A 79 10.45 -4.66 -2.70
C ARG A 79 10.87 -4.59 -1.23
N THR A 80 11.66 -5.55 -0.77
CA THR A 80 12.22 -5.49 0.58
C THR A 80 13.37 -4.50 0.71
N ASN A 81 14.18 -4.34 -0.34
CA ASN A 81 15.25 -3.32 -0.45
C ASN A 81 16.18 -3.29 0.78
N MET A 82 16.48 -4.46 1.33
CA MET A 82 17.16 -4.62 2.63
C MET A 82 18.61 -4.14 2.61
N LYS A 83 19.28 -4.17 1.45
CA LYS A 83 20.69 -3.83 1.30
C LYS A 83 20.90 -2.49 0.59
N VAL A 84 22.01 -1.82 0.87
CA VAL A 84 22.46 -0.59 0.16
C VAL A 84 22.58 -0.88 -1.34
N SER A 85 23.22 -1.99 -1.69
CA SER A 85 23.35 -2.43 -3.09
C SER A 85 22.01 -2.68 -3.79
N ASP A 86 20.96 -3.04 -3.03
CA ASP A 86 19.63 -3.19 -3.60
C ASP A 86 18.97 -1.86 -3.93
N ARG A 87 19.23 -0.84 -3.12
CA ARG A 87 18.66 0.50 -3.28
C ARG A 87 19.41 1.31 -4.32
N ALA A 88 20.73 1.17 -4.41
CA ALA A 88 21.61 1.93 -5.30
C ALA A 88 21.09 1.97 -6.75
N ARG A 89 20.71 0.82 -7.31
CA ARG A 89 20.23 0.72 -8.70
C ARG A 89 18.96 1.55 -8.96
N TYR A 90 18.06 1.66 -7.98
CA TYR A 90 16.85 2.48 -8.09
C TYR A 90 17.18 3.95 -7.89
N ILE A 91 18.07 4.27 -6.94
CA ILE A 91 18.55 5.63 -6.72
C ILE A 91 19.19 6.19 -8.00
N ASP A 92 20.01 5.39 -8.68
CA ASP A 92 20.69 5.79 -9.91
C ASP A 92 19.71 6.14 -11.04
N VAL A 93 18.69 5.31 -11.27
CA VAL A 93 17.63 5.64 -12.25
C VAL A 93 16.81 6.85 -11.81
N GLY A 94 16.51 7.01 -10.52
CA GLY A 94 15.85 8.21 -9.99
C GLY A 94 16.65 9.48 -10.28
N LYS A 95 17.95 9.47 -10.02
CA LYS A 95 18.87 10.59 -10.31
C LYS A 95 18.93 10.90 -11.80
N LYS A 96 19.04 9.87 -12.66
CA LYS A 96 19.02 10.01 -14.12
C LYS A 96 17.79 10.77 -14.62
N HIS A 97 16.65 10.58 -13.97
CA HIS A 97 15.38 11.25 -14.31
C HIS A 97 15.13 12.54 -13.51
N GLY A 98 16.10 13.01 -12.70
CA GLY A 98 15.93 14.21 -11.87
C GLY A 98 14.83 14.07 -10.82
N ALA A 99 14.50 12.85 -10.41
CA ALA A 99 13.45 12.60 -9.43
C ALA A 99 13.91 12.97 -8.00
N TYR A 100 12.96 13.40 -7.17
CA TYR A 100 13.13 13.47 -5.72
C TYR A 100 13.08 12.06 -5.13
N ILE A 101 14.15 11.62 -4.50
CA ILE A 101 14.32 10.24 -4.04
C ILE A 101 14.03 10.16 -2.54
N HIS A 102 12.97 9.45 -2.19
CA HIS A 102 12.48 9.29 -0.83
C HIS A 102 12.48 7.83 -0.40
N SER A 103 12.69 7.56 0.89
CA SER A 103 12.56 6.22 1.46
C SER A 103 11.63 6.17 2.65
N TYR A 104 10.76 5.14 2.68
CA TYR A 104 10.08 4.68 3.89
C TYR A 104 10.75 3.40 4.40
N ASP A 105 11.28 3.44 5.62
CA ASP A 105 12.03 2.33 6.22
C ASP A 105 11.31 1.72 7.43
N TRP A 106 10.87 0.46 7.31
CA TRP A 106 10.28 -0.32 8.41
C TRP A 106 11.32 -1.09 9.24
N GLY A 107 12.57 -1.12 8.79
CA GLY A 107 13.68 -1.79 9.43
C GLY A 107 13.79 -3.30 9.13
N ARG A 108 14.71 -3.95 9.85
CA ARG A 108 15.05 -5.38 9.71
C ARG A 108 13.91 -6.38 9.91
N GLY A 109 12.74 -5.93 10.39
CA GLY A 109 11.62 -6.80 10.76
C GLY A 109 11.65 -7.25 12.22
N ASN A 110 10.52 -7.82 12.65
CA ASN A 110 10.29 -8.34 14.00
C ASN A 110 9.29 -9.50 13.98
N GLU A 111 9.02 -10.11 15.14
CA GLU A 111 8.07 -11.22 15.27
C GLU A 111 6.67 -10.88 14.76
N LYS A 112 6.18 -9.65 15.01
CA LYS A 112 4.86 -9.23 14.50
C LYS A 112 4.81 -9.24 12.97
N SER A 113 5.89 -8.80 12.31
CA SER A 113 5.96 -8.83 10.85
C SER A 113 5.99 -10.26 10.29
N LEU A 114 6.69 -11.18 10.96
CA LEU A 114 6.71 -12.59 10.61
C LEU A 114 5.32 -13.21 10.81
N ALA A 115 4.69 -13.01 11.97
CA ALA A 115 3.35 -13.51 12.28
C ALA A 115 2.31 -13.05 11.24
N ARG A 116 2.36 -11.79 10.81
CA ARG A 116 1.50 -11.28 9.73
C ARG A 116 1.70 -12.03 8.41
N ARG A 117 2.95 -12.36 8.05
CA ARG A 117 3.22 -13.16 6.85
C ARG A 117 2.76 -14.61 7.00
N LEU A 118 2.96 -15.21 8.17
CA LEU A 118 2.52 -16.60 8.42
C LEU A 118 0.99 -16.74 8.38
N ASN A 119 0.25 -15.70 8.77
CA ASN A 119 -1.21 -15.65 8.62
C ASN A 119 -1.67 -15.49 7.16
N LYS A 120 -0.82 -14.95 6.28
CA LYS A 120 -1.09 -14.80 4.84
C LYS A 120 0.09 -15.34 4.02
N PRO A 121 0.26 -16.67 4.00
CA PRO A 121 1.46 -17.30 3.44
C PRO A 121 1.49 -17.29 1.90
N ASN A 122 0.38 -16.93 1.23
CA ASN A 122 0.26 -16.90 -0.23
C ASN A 122 0.73 -18.21 -0.90
N GLY A 123 0.34 -19.35 -0.34
CA GLY A 123 0.70 -20.68 -0.86
C GLY A 123 2.13 -21.15 -0.59
N VAL A 124 2.98 -20.31 0.01
CA VAL A 124 4.37 -20.66 0.34
C VAL A 124 4.46 -21.27 1.74
N PRO A 125 5.21 -22.37 1.96
CA PRO A 125 5.32 -23.02 3.26
C PRO A 125 5.82 -22.08 4.37
N ALA A 126 5.29 -22.27 5.58
CA ALA A 126 5.65 -21.46 6.75
C ALA A 126 7.16 -21.46 7.03
N GLU A 127 7.83 -22.60 6.86
CA GLU A 127 9.27 -22.72 7.12
C GLU A 127 10.11 -21.91 6.12
N THR A 128 9.68 -21.88 4.86
CA THR A 128 10.27 -21.01 3.84
C THR A 128 10.15 -19.54 4.26
N TRP A 129 9.00 -19.10 4.77
CA TRP A 129 8.84 -17.72 5.24
C TRP A 129 9.70 -17.38 6.44
N LYS A 130 9.89 -18.31 7.39
CA LYS A 130 10.80 -18.10 8.53
C LYS A 130 12.24 -17.92 8.04
N SER A 131 12.67 -18.75 7.10
CA SER A 131 14.02 -18.68 6.52
C SER A 131 14.23 -17.38 5.73
N VAL A 132 13.25 -16.98 4.92
CA VAL A 132 13.27 -15.69 4.21
C VAL A 132 13.34 -14.52 5.19
N HIS A 133 12.51 -14.53 6.24
CA HIS A 133 12.50 -13.48 7.26
C HIS A 133 13.84 -13.36 7.97
N ALA A 134 14.42 -14.48 8.40
CA ALA A 134 15.72 -14.52 9.06
C ALA A 134 16.85 -14.04 8.14
N PHE A 135 16.86 -14.48 6.88
CA PHE A 135 17.82 -14.03 5.87
C PHE A 135 17.73 -12.51 5.67
N MET A 136 16.52 -11.97 5.52
CA MET A 136 16.31 -10.53 5.34
C MET A 136 16.68 -9.74 6.58
N MET A 137 16.42 -10.27 7.78
CA MET A 137 16.82 -9.63 9.04
C MET A 137 18.34 -9.49 9.14
N ASN A 138 19.08 -10.53 8.77
CA ASN A 138 20.54 -10.54 8.77
C ASN A 138 21.15 -9.72 7.61
N SER A 139 20.41 -9.57 6.52
CA SER A 139 20.81 -8.79 5.34
C SER A 139 20.50 -7.30 5.45
N TYR A 140 19.87 -6.85 6.54
CA TYR A 140 19.39 -5.47 6.66
C TYR A 140 20.53 -4.47 6.90
N GLU A 141 20.61 -3.48 6.03
CA GLU A 141 21.46 -2.31 6.15
C GLU A 141 20.57 -1.07 6.27
N PRO A 142 20.61 -0.33 7.40
CA PRO A 142 19.77 0.85 7.62
C PRO A 142 19.89 1.87 6.50
N VAL A 143 18.77 2.50 6.13
CA VAL A 143 18.78 3.55 5.11
C VAL A 143 19.58 4.76 5.61
N SER A 144 20.60 5.16 4.83
CA SER A 144 21.38 6.39 5.04
C SER A 144 21.12 7.40 3.92
N LEU A 145 21.17 8.68 4.25
CA LEU A 145 21.12 9.75 3.24
C LEU A 145 22.36 9.74 2.33
N ASP A 146 23.49 9.18 2.80
CA ASP A 146 24.73 9.06 2.03
C ASP A 146 24.59 8.16 0.79
N GLU A 147 23.56 7.32 0.73
CA GLU A 147 23.24 6.51 -0.45
C GLU A 147 22.73 7.38 -1.63
N GLY A 148 22.34 8.63 -1.35
CA GLY A 148 21.80 9.56 -2.34
C GLY A 148 20.28 9.75 -2.27
N PHE A 149 19.67 9.47 -1.11
CA PHE A 149 18.28 9.85 -0.84
C PHE A 149 18.18 11.35 -0.55
N ASN A 150 17.13 12.00 -1.04
CA ASN A 150 16.79 13.36 -0.66
C ASN A 150 16.12 13.42 0.73
N SER A 151 15.36 12.38 1.09
CA SER A 151 14.80 12.23 2.43
C SER A 151 14.54 10.77 2.79
N LYS A 152 14.43 10.52 4.10
CA LYS A 152 14.02 9.23 4.65
C LYS A 152 13.07 9.42 5.82
N GLU A 153 12.11 8.52 5.93
CA GLU A 153 11.17 8.45 7.03
C GLU A 153 11.07 7.02 7.55
N SER A 154 10.65 6.88 8.81
CA SER A 154 10.19 5.57 9.28
C SER A 154 8.90 5.22 8.55
N GLY A 155 8.83 3.99 8.04
CA GLY A 155 7.63 3.52 7.38
C GLY A 155 6.42 3.58 8.31
N PRO A 156 5.22 3.95 7.81
CA PRO A 156 3.99 4.02 8.61
C PRO A 156 3.79 2.81 9.53
N LYS A 157 3.64 3.11 10.82
CA LYS A 157 3.29 2.20 11.91
C LYS A 157 2.09 2.78 12.64
N ASP A 158 1.45 1.98 13.50
CA ASP A 158 0.37 2.42 14.39
C ASP A 158 -0.80 3.08 13.63
N TYR A 159 -1.29 2.37 12.62
CA TYR A 159 -2.36 2.83 11.75
C TYR A 159 -3.62 3.18 12.56
N THR A 160 -4.19 4.36 12.27
CA THR A 160 -5.52 4.71 12.77
C THR A 160 -6.56 4.39 11.69
N PHE A 161 -7.43 3.44 11.98
CA PHE A 161 -8.55 3.02 11.12
C PHE A 161 -9.79 3.89 11.36
N TYR A 162 -10.39 4.39 10.28
CA TYR A 162 -11.62 5.17 10.27
C TYR A 162 -12.65 4.43 9.43
N ALA A 163 -13.75 4.02 10.03
CA ALA A 163 -14.88 3.45 9.31
C ALA A 163 -15.89 4.57 9.01
N PHE A 164 -16.33 4.65 7.77
CA PHE A 164 -17.41 5.53 7.33
C PHE A 164 -18.53 4.68 6.74
N ASP A 165 -19.76 4.85 7.24
CA ASP A 165 -20.92 4.37 6.50
C ASP A 165 -21.06 5.11 5.16
N PHE A 166 -21.74 4.49 4.20
CA PHE A 166 -21.97 5.09 2.90
C PHE A 166 -23.27 5.91 2.86
N ASP A 167 -24.40 5.30 3.21
CA ASP A 167 -25.76 5.83 2.99
C ASP A 167 -26.27 6.62 4.20
N GLY A 168 -26.28 7.95 4.09
CA GLY A 168 -26.57 8.87 5.18
C GLY A 168 -25.30 9.52 5.75
N THR A 169 -24.11 9.05 5.36
CA THR A 169 -22.82 9.53 5.86
C THR A 169 -21.91 10.10 4.77
N ILE A 170 -21.55 9.31 3.75
CA ILE A 170 -20.74 9.79 2.60
C ILE A 170 -21.64 10.45 1.55
N VAL A 171 -22.80 9.84 1.31
CA VAL A 171 -23.87 10.36 0.47
C VAL A 171 -25.17 10.43 1.28
N GLU A 172 -26.14 11.20 0.83
CA GLU A 172 -27.50 11.15 1.39
C GLU A 172 -28.09 9.74 1.27
N ASN A 173 -28.92 9.34 2.24
CA ASN A 173 -29.56 8.02 2.19
C ASN A 173 -30.66 8.02 1.13
N ASN A 174 -30.37 7.40 -0.02
CA ASN A 174 -31.29 7.26 -1.14
C ASN A 174 -31.30 5.82 -1.70
N PHE A 175 -31.04 4.82 -0.84
CA PHE A 175 -31.01 3.42 -1.26
C PHE A 175 -32.36 3.01 -1.90
N PRO A 176 -32.37 2.29 -3.05
CA PRO A 176 -31.25 1.60 -3.70
C PRO A 176 -30.31 2.47 -4.56
N GLU A 177 -30.74 3.65 -4.98
CA GLU A 177 -29.95 4.60 -5.76
C GLU A 177 -28.81 5.22 -4.94
N ILE A 178 -27.88 5.93 -5.61
CA ILE A 178 -26.83 6.69 -4.91
C ILE A 178 -27.36 8.09 -4.62
N GLY A 179 -27.25 8.53 -3.36
CA GLY A 179 -27.63 9.87 -2.95
C GLY A 179 -26.61 10.95 -3.34
N ILE A 180 -26.93 12.19 -2.99
CA ILE A 180 -26.05 13.35 -3.23
C ILE A 180 -24.86 13.28 -2.27
N ILE A 181 -23.67 13.72 -2.71
CA ILE A 181 -22.47 13.76 -1.87
C ILE A 181 -22.68 14.67 -0.66
N ILE A 182 -22.33 14.16 0.52
CA ILE A 182 -22.24 14.96 1.75
C ILE A 182 -20.83 15.54 1.84
N GLU A 183 -20.64 16.72 1.25
CA GLU A 183 -19.32 17.37 1.12
C GLU A 183 -18.53 17.49 2.44
N PRO A 184 -19.13 17.86 3.59
CA PRO A 184 -18.38 17.92 4.85
C PRO A 184 -17.72 16.59 5.24
N THR A 185 -18.37 15.46 4.97
CA THR A 185 -17.81 14.13 5.24
C THR A 185 -16.69 13.82 4.27
N VAL A 186 -16.89 14.10 2.98
CA VAL A 186 -15.89 13.83 1.95
C VAL A 186 -14.63 14.68 2.15
N GLU A 187 -14.76 15.96 2.51
CA GLU A 187 -13.61 16.82 2.84
C GLU A 187 -12.82 16.30 4.04
N LYS A 188 -13.51 15.77 5.05
CA LYS A 188 -12.84 15.10 6.16
C LYS A 188 -12.08 13.86 5.71
N MET A 189 -12.68 13.04 4.84
CA MET A 189 -12.02 11.87 4.28
C MET A 189 -10.77 12.27 3.49
N ARG A 190 -10.84 13.32 2.65
CA ARG A 190 -9.70 13.89 1.93
C ARG A 190 -8.58 14.33 2.88
N GLY A 191 -8.92 15.08 3.93
CA GLY A 191 -7.95 15.54 4.94
C GLY A 191 -7.33 14.41 5.78
N LEU A 192 -8.05 13.30 6.00
CA LEU A 192 -7.46 12.12 6.63
C LEU A 192 -6.55 11.36 5.67
N TRP A 193 -6.95 11.28 4.40
CA TRP A 193 -6.33 10.38 3.44
C TRP A 193 -4.90 10.78 3.07
N VAL A 194 -4.55 12.07 3.16
CA VAL A 194 -3.17 12.54 2.91
C VAL A 194 -2.14 11.97 3.88
N ASP A 195 -2.53 11.53 5.09
CA ASP A 195 -1.65 10.87 6.04
C ASP A 195 -1.66 9.34 5.79
N LEU A 196 -0.51 8.78 5.40
CA LEU A 196 -0.35 7.35 5.11
C LEU A 196 -0.64 6.44 6.32
N ARG A 197 -0.65 6.97 7.55
CA ARG A 197 -1.01 6.24 8.78
C ARG A 197 -2.52 6.17 9.01
N LYS A 198 -3.33 6.94 8.27
CA LYS A 198 -4.79 6.96 8.37
C LYS A 198 -5.37 6.04 7.31
N ILE A 199 -6.15 5.05 7.75
CA ILE A 199 -6.77 4.08 6.85
C ILE A 199 -8.27 4.31 6.85
N ILE A 200 -8.84 4.56 5.67
CA ILE A 200 -10.27 4.81 5.47
C ILE A 200 -10.92 3.52 4.99
N ILE A 201 -11.86 3.00 5.78
CA ILE A 201 -12.68 1.85 5.44
C ILE A 201 -14.09 2.34 5.22
N VAL A 202 -14.66 2.08 4.05
CA VAL A 202 -16.10 2.29 3.82
C VAL A 202 -16.80 1.03 4.30
N TRP A 203 -17.54 1.15 5.39
CA TRP A 203 -18.28 0.04 6.00
C TRP A 203 -19.76 0.26 5.77
N THR A 204 -20.31 -0.40 4.75
CA THR A 204 -21.68 -0.19 4.26
C THR A 204 -22.47 -1.50 4.25
N CYS A 205 -23.78 -1.39 4.47
CA CYS A 205 -24.72 -2.49 4.26
C CYS A 205 -24.92 -2.85 2.78
N ARG A 206 -24.48 -2.00 1.84
CA ARG A 206 -24.49 -2.34 0.41
C ARG A 206 -23.63 -3.57 0.15
N SER A 207 -24.15 -4.49 -0.66
CA SER A 207 -23.48 -5.75 -1.02
C SER A 207 -23.72 -6.08 -2.50
N GLY A 208 -22.91 -6.99 -3.05
CA GLY A 208 -22.97 -7.37 -4.46
C GLY A 208 -22.85 -6.15 -5.39
N ASP A 209 -23.76 -6.04 -6.35
CA ASP A 209 -23.74 -4.97 -7.35
C ASP A 209 -23.89 -3.57 -6.73
N TYR A 210 -24.62 -3.42 -5.62
CA TYR A 210 -24.76 -2.13 -4.95
C TYR A 210 -23.43 -1.65 -4.33
N ALA A 211 -22.61 -2.57 -3.83
CA ALA A 211 -21.27 -2.25 -3.34
C ALA A 211 -20.34 -1.83 -4.49
N ASN A 212 -20.45 -2.51 -5.64
CA ASN A 212 -19.70 -2.16 -6.85
C ASN A 212 -20.10 -0.78 -7.39
N GLN A 213 -21.39 -0.45 -7.37
CA GLN A 213 -21.89 0.87 -7.76
C GLN A 213 -21.37 1.97 -6.82
N ALA A 214 -21.43 1.77 -5.50
CA ALA A 214 -20.89 2.70 -4.53
C ALA A 214 -19.37 2.92 -4.73
N LYS A 215 -18.62 1.84 -4.95
CA LYS A 215 -17.19 1.90 -5.28
C LYS A 215 -16.94 2.71 -6.55
N ALA A 216 -17.65 2.42 -7.63
CA ALA A 216 -17.51 3.12 -8.91
C ALA A 216 -17.85 4.61 -8.77
N PHE A 217 -18.88 4.94 -8.01
CA PHE A 217 -19.25 6.33 -7.72
C PHE A 217 -18.17 7.07 -6.94
N MET A 218 -17.60 6.45 -5.90
CA MET A 218 -16.51 7.07 -5.14
C MET A 218 -15.27 7.29 -6.01
N LEU A 219 -14.89 6.32 -6.83
CA LEU A 219 -13.77 6.45 -7.78
C LEU A 219 -14.03 7.58 -8.79
N LYS A 220 -15.22 7.63 -9.38
CA LYS A 220 -15.60 8.66 -10.35
C LYS A 220 -15.56 10.08 -9.76
N ASN A 221 -15.89 10.22 -8.47
CA ASN A 221 -15.96 11.51 -7.79
C ASN A 221 -14.70 11.82 -6.94
N ASN A 222 -13.62 11.06 -7.10
CA ASN A 222 -12.38 11.22 -6.33
C ASN A 222 -12.61 11.25 -4.80
N ILE A 223 -13.52 10.40 -4.31
CA ILE A 223 -13.77 10.19 -2.88
C ILE A 223 -12.78 9.11 -2.40
N PRO A 224 -11.86 9.44 -1.46
CA PRO A 224 -10.78 8.54 -1.10
C PRO A 224 -11.23 7.43 -0.16
N PHE A 225 -10.78 6.19 -0.43
CA PHE A 225 -10.96 5.06 0.48
C PHE A 225 -9.82 4.03 0.31
N ASP A 226 -9.51 3.33 1.39
CA ASP A 226 -8.51 2.27 1.39
C ASP A 226 -9.17 0.88 1.24
N PHE A 227 -10.29 0.65 1.90
CA PHE A 227 -11.01 -0.64 1.88
C PHE A 227 -12.52 -0.43 1.83
N ILE A 228 -13.27 -1.40 1.33
CA ILE A 228 -14.74 -1.42 1.39
C ILE A 228 -15.15 -2.76 2.00
N ASN A 229 -15.86 -2.74 3.13
CA ASN A 229 -16.33 -3.95 3.83
C ASN A 229 -15.24 -5.00 4.11
N GLU A 230 -13.98 -4.57 4.25
CA GLU A 230 -12.83 -5.45 4.42
C GLU A 230 -11.94 -4.98 5.58
N ASN A 231 -11.40 -5.94 6.34
CA ASN A 231 -10.41 -5.69 7.39
C ASN A 231 -8.98 -5.83 6.82
N PRO A 232 -8.15 -4.78 6.83
CA PRO A 232 -6.91 -4.75 6.04
C PRO A 232 -5.72 -5.48 6.66
N LEU A 233 -5.64 -5.56 7.99
CA LEU A 233 -4.45 -6.07 8.69
C LEU A 233 -4.67 -7.39 9.43
N PHE A 234 -5.91 -7.88 9.51
CA PHE A 234 -6.25 -9.08 10.27
C PHE A 234 -7.45 -9.78 9.62
N GLU A 235 -7.29 -11.05 9.26
CA GLU A 235 -8.43 -11.96 9.24
C GLU A 235 -8.71 -12.31 10.69
N MET A 236 -9.53 -11.50 11.37
CA MET A 236 -9.94 -11.80 12.75
C MET A 236 -10.94 -12.97 12.82
N GLY A 237 -11.21 -13.66 11.72
CA GLY A 237 -12.37 -14.57 11.60
C GLY A 237 -13.72 -13.87 11.89
N SER A 238 -13.71 -12.54 12.05
CA SER A 238 -14.86 -11.74 12.47
C SER A 238 -15.37 -10.94 11.30
N ARG A 239 -16.69 -10.98 11.11
CA ARG A 239 -17.42 -10.20 10.11
C ARG A 239 -17.46 -8.70 10.45
N LYS A 240 -17.13 -8.31 11.68
CA LYS A 240 -17.17 -6.91 12.12
C LYS A 240 -15.92 -6.17 11.67
N ILE A 241 -16.09 -5.01 11.06
CA ILE A 241 -14.98 -4.12 10.71
C ILE A 241 -14.42 -3.51 12.00
N PHE A 242 -13.11 -3.60 12.16
CA PHE A 242 -12.40 -2.91 13.23
C PHE A 242 -12.00 -1.51 12.75
N ALA A 243 -12.46 -0.49 13.47
CA ALA A 243 -11.99 0.87 13.34
C ALA A 243 -11.76 1.52 14.72
N HIS A 244 -10.86 2.50 14.75
CA HIS A 244 -10.65 3.36 15.92
C HIS A 244 -11.74 4.43 16.03
N LYS A 245 -12.29 4.86 14.88
CA LYS A 245 -13.39 5.83 14.80
C LYS A 245 -14.41 5.37 13.77
N TYR A 246 -15.69 5.49 14.11
CA TYR A 246 -16.82 5.17 13.25
C TYR A 246 -17.61 6.46 12.97
N TYR A 247 -17.89 6.72 11.70
CA TYR A 247 -18.74 7.80 11.22
C TYR A 247 -19.97 7.15 10.59
N ASP A 248 -21.12 7.38 11.23
CA ASP A 248 -22.39 6.76 10.87
C ASP A 248 -23.49 7.71 11.37
N ASP A 249 -24.43 8.06 10.52
CA ASP A 249 -25.56 8.96 10.82
C ASP A 249 -26.53 8.34 11.82
N ARG A 250 -26.59 7.01 11.88
CA ARG A 250 -27.44 6.23 12.79
C ARG A 250 -26.76 5.94 14.12
N ASN A 251 -25.52 6.39 14.33
CA ASN A 251 -24.88 6.26 15.62
C ASN A 251 -25.64 7.08 16.66
N ALA A 252 -26.13 6.44 17.73
CA ALA A 252 -26.91 7.16 18.72
C ALA A 252 -25.99 8.14 19.48
N LYS A 253 -26.38 9.42 19.49
CA LYS A 253 -25.52 10.51 19.97
C LYS A 253 -25.56 10.71 21.49
N ASN A 254 -26.43 9.99 22.21
CA ASN A 254 -26.67 10.14 23.65
C ASN A 254 -26.88 8.77 24.33
N PHE A 255 -25.78 8.07 24.62
CA PHE A 255 -25.78 6.94 25.55
C PHE A 255 -25.02 7.30 26.82
#